data_AF-A0A4U1CWZ5-F1
#
_entry.id   AF-A0A4U1CWZ5-F1
#
_cell.length_a   1.000
_cell.length_b   1.000
_cell.length_c   1.000
_cell.angle_alpha   90.00
_cell.angle_beta   90.00
_cell.angle_gamma   90.00
#
_symmetry.space_group_name_H-M   'P 1'
#
loop_
_entity.id
_entity.type
_entity.pdbx_description
1 polymer ?
#
loop_
_entity_poly.entity_id
_entity_poly.type
_entity_poly.pdbx_seq_one_letter_code
_entity_poly.pdbx_strand_id
1 'polypeptide(L)'
;MYLLEDGTFLHVEYQTTVKKHDTFRFGGYVLGLYNKFKDDKRYSAFIFKSVIIYAPHIKRASVKSSLDLGSILYQFDPLFLNEVQQEESYLQIIDKIRQNPNVQLTDDEKMIILYKPLFNRRKKKLKEMPFLLPEIFKNYRMNPKRCT
;
A
#
# COMPACT_ATOMS: atom_id res chain seq x y z
N MET A 1 6.23 3.94 5.40
CA MET A 1 5.49 4.14 6.66
C MET A 1 4.92 5.55 6.67
N TYR A 2 3.69 5.70 7.15
CA TYR A 2 2.94 6.94 7.19
C TYR A 2 2.20 7.07 8.51
N LEU A 3 2.12 8.28 9.07
CA LEU A 3 1.22 8.58 10.18
C LEU A 3 -0.12 9.09 9.65
N LEU A 4 -1.21 8.42 9.99
CA LEU A 4 -2.57 8.74 9.57
C LEU A 4 -3.18 9.83 10.48
N GLU A 5 -4.28 10.46 10.04
CA GLU A 5 -4.96 11.51 10.82
C GLU A 5 -5.48 11.00 12.17
N ASP A 6 -5.84 9.72 12.24
CA ASP A 6 -6.29 9.03 13.45
C ASP A 6 -5.14 8.61 14.38
N GLY A 7 -3.89 8.95 14.05
CA GLY A 7 -2.70 8.58 14.81
C GLY A 7 -2.17 7.17 14.53
N THR A 8 -2.78 6.42 13.61
CA THR A 8 -2.30 5.10 13.20
C THR A 8 -1.02 5.22 12.36
N PHE A 9 -0.03 4.37 12.62
CA PHE A 9 1.11 4.20 11.75
C PHE A 9 0.83 3.13 10.69
N LEU A 10 0.78 3.55 9.43
CA LEU A 10 0.55 2.69 8.28
C LEU A 10 1.87 2.30 7.60
N HIS A 11 2.18 1.00 7.62
CA HIS A 11 3.21 0.35 6.83
C HIS A 11 2.59 -0.18 5.54
N VAL A 12 3.13 0.21 4.38
CA VAL A 12 2.65 -0.28 3.08
C VAL A 12 3.85 -0.79 2.28
N GLU A 13 3.69 -1.96 1.69
CA GLU A 13 4.70 -2.63 0.87
C GLU A 13 4.09 -3.22 -0.40
N TYR A 14 4.87 -3.27 -1.48
CA TYR A 14 4.49 -3.94 -2.72
C TYR A 14 5.32 -5.21 -2.92
N GLN A 15 4.65 -6.34 -3.14
CA GLN A 15 5.28 -7.65 -3.21
C GLN A 15 5.05 -8.33 -4.55
N THR A 16 6.15 -8.78 -5.16
CA THR A 16 6.14 -9.59 -6.39
C THR A 16 6.44 -11.06 -6.14
N THR A 17 6.79 -11.42 -4.90
CA THR A 17 7.10 -12.78 -4.45
C THR A 17 6.37 -13.10 -3.15
N VAL A 18 6.33 -14.38 -2.80
CA VAL A 18 5.78 -14.85 -1.52
C VAL A 18 6.84 -15.67 -0.80
N LYS A 19 7.88 -15.01 -0.31
CA LYS A 19 8.92 -15.69 0.47
C LYS A 19 8.61 -15.55 1.94
N LYS A 20 8.81 -16.62 2.72
CA LYS A 20 8.58 -16.60 4.17
C LYS A 20 9.38 -15.48 4.88
N HIS A 21 10.59 -15.19 4.40
CA HIS A 21 11.42 -14.12 4.97
C HIS A 21 10.82 -12.71 4.75
N ASP A 22 9.94 -12.52 3.77
CA ASP A 22 9.32 -11.22 3.51
C ASP A 22 8.43 -10.81 4.67
N THR A 23 7.64 -11.75 5.22
CA THR A 23 6.78 -11.48 6.38
C THR A 23 7.57 -11.12 7.63
N PHE A 24 8.72 -11.78 7.86
CA PHE A 24 9.65 -11.39 8.94
C PHE A 24 10.15 -9.95 8.76
N ARG A 25 10.51 -9.57 7.53
CA ARG A 25 10.94 -8.21 7.22
C ARG A 25 9.83 -7.19 7.51
N PHE A 26 8.58 -7.48 7.18
CA PHE A 26 7.46 -6.56 7.45
C PHE A 26 7.26 -6.32 8.95
N GLY A 27 7.22 -7.39 9.74
CA GLY A 27 7.13 -7.30 11.20
C GLY A 27 8.35 -6.58 11.80
N GLY A 28 9.55 -6.87 11.28
CA GLY A 28 10.79 -6.19 11.66
C GLY A 28 10.76 -4.68 11.41
N TYR A 29 10.18 -4.22 10.29
CA TYR A 29 9.99 -2.79 10.04
C TYR A 29 9.08 -2.13 11.08
N VAL A 30 7.95 -2.77 11.39
CA VAL A 30 7.03 -2.27 12.42
C VAL A 30 7.70 -2.18 13.78
N LEU A 31 8.41 -3.23 14.19
CA LEU A 31 9.14 -3.25 15.46
C LEU A 31 10.26 -2.22 15.51
N GLY A 32 11.02 -2.07 14.41
CA GLY A 32 12.07 -1.05 14.30
C GLY A 32 11.52 0.36 14.46
N LEU A 33 10.33 0.63 13.93
CA LEU A 33 9.68 1.93 14.04
C LEU A 33 9.12 2.19 15.44
N TYR A 34 8.52 1.18 16.08
CA TYR A 34 8.18 1.27 17.49
C TYR A 34 9.43 1.62 18.33
N ASN A 35 10.53 0.90 18.14
CA ASN A 35 11.77 1.16 18.87
C ASN A 35 12.33 2.57 18.63
N LYS A 36 12.15 3.13 17.44
CA LYS A 36 12.59 4.49 17.11
C LYS A 36 11.77 5.57 17.83
N PHE A 37 10.46 5.36 17.99
CA PHE A 37 9.54 6.38 18.47
C PHE A 37 8.98 6.14 19.87
N LYS A 38 9.21 5.00 20.50
CA LYS A 38 8.63 4.62 21.81
C LYS A 38 8.83 5.65 22.93
N ASP A 39 9.90 6.45 22.87
CA ASP A 39 10.24 7.47 23.87
C ASP A 39 9.76 8.88 23.47
N ASP A 40 9.15 9.02 22.29
CA ASP A 40 8.61 10.27 21.78
C ASP A 40 7.24 10.58 22.39
N LYS A 41 7.23 11.55 23.31
CA LYS A 41 6.04 11.97 24.07
C LYS A 41 4.92 12.56 23.21
N ARG A 42 5.15 12.80 21.91
CA ARG A 42 4.10 13.24 20.97
C ARG A 42 3.09 12.13 20.67
N TYR A 43 3.43 10.87 20.90
CA TYR A 43 2.56 9.73 20.65
C TYR A 43 2.09 9.11 21.96
N SER A 44 0.79 9.15 22.22
CA SER A 44 0.17 8.56 23.43
C SER A 44 -0.11 7.07 23.28
N ALA A 45 -0.17 6.56 22.05
CA ALA A 45 -0.34 5.15 21.73
C ALA A 45 0.30 4.84 20.38
N PHE A 46 0.77 3.59 20.22
CA PHE A 46 1.31 3.11 18.96
C PHE A 46 0.37 2.06 18.36
N ILE A 47 -0.40 2.48 17.36
CA ILE A 47 -1.24 1.59 16.57
C ILE A 47 -0.55 1.41 15.22
N PHE A 48 -0.18 0.17 14.88
CA PHE A 48 0.44 -0.14 13.61
C PHE A 48 -0.52 -0.94 12.73
N LYS A 49 -0.74 -0.47 11.50
CA LYS A 49 -1.40 -1.24 10.44
C LYS A 49 -0.41 -1.52 9.33
N SER A 50 -0.47 -2.73 8.78
CA SER A 50 0.35 -3.11 7.64
C SER A 50 -0.54 -3.54 6.49
N VAL A 51 -0.37 -2.92 5.32
CA VAL A 51 -1.06 -3.28 4.08
C VAL A 51 -0.03 -3.75 3.06
N ILE A 52 -0.14 -5.00 2.62
CA ILE A 52 0.81 -5.59 1.67
C ILE A 52 0.10 -5.81 0.35
N ILE A 53 0.50 -5.05 -0.67
CA ILE A 53 -0.08 -5.09 -2.01
C ILE A 53 0.68 -6.13 -2.84
N TYR A 54 0.00 -7.18 -3.27
CA TYR A 54 0.57 -8.26 -4.06
C TYR A 54 0.32 -8.07 -5.56
N ALA A 55 1.37 -8.34 -6.34
CA ALA A 55 1.35 -8.29 -7.79
C ALA A 55 0.30 -9.23 -8.40
N PRO A 56 -0.19 -8.95 -9.64
CA PRO A 56 -1.31 -9.68 -10.23
C PRO A 56 -1.11 -11.20 -10.41
N HIS A 57 0.14 -11.68 -10.47
CA HIS A 57 0.42 -13.11 -10.60
C HIS A 57 0.41 -13.88 -9.27
N ILE A 58 0.32 -13.18 -8.13
CA ILE A 58 0.25 -13.80 -6.80
C ILE A 58 -1.21 -14.09 -6.44
N LYS A 59 -1.47 -15.32 -6.00
CA LYS A 59 -2.81 -15.76 -5.60
C LYS A 59 -2.98 -15.64 -4.10
N ARG A 60 -4.15 -15.21 -3.62
CA ARG A 60 -4.47 -15.14 -2.18
C ARG A 60 -4.17 -16.42 -1.41
N ALA A 61 -4.52 -17.58 -1.97
CA ALA A 61 -4.26 -18.89 -1.38
C ALA A 61 -2.76 -19.19 -1.14
N SER A 62 -1.84 -18.49 -1.83
CA SER A 62 -0.39 -18.66 -1.63
C SER A 62 0.17 -17.79 -0.49
N VAL A 63 -0.60 -16.84 0.04
CA VAL A 63 -0.13 -15.86 1.01
C VAL A 63 -0.64 -16.20 2.41
N LYS A 64 0.29 -16.28 3.37
CA LYS A 64 -0.01 -16.28 4.80
C LYS A 64 0.10 -14.85 5.32
N SER A 65 -1.02 -14.26 5.75
CA SER A 65 -1.12 -12.88 6.23
C SER A 65 -0.69 -12.68 7.70
N SER A 66 0.03 -13.64 8.25
CA SER A 66 0.48 -13.61 9.63
C SER A 66 1.85 -14.26 9.80
N LEU A 67 2.60 -13.72 10.75
CA LEU A 67 3.78 -14.34 11.34
C LEU A 67 3.47 -14.59 12.80
N ASP A 68 3.36 -15.86 13.14
CA ASP A 68 3.13 -16.33 14.50
C ASP A 68 4.41 -17.02 14.99
N LEU A 69 4.99 -16.47 16.06
CA LEU A 69 6.18 -16.95 16.73
C LEU A 69 5.89 -17.30 18.21
N GLY A 70 4.62 -17.58 18.55
CA GLY A 70 4.17 -17.79 19.92
C GLY A 70 3.88 -16.46 20.61
N SER A 71 4.82 -15.96 21.43
CA SER A 71 4.62 -14.70 22.18
C SER A 71 4.56 -13.45 21.30
N ILE A 72 4.88 -13.58 20.01
CA ILE A 72 4.82 -12.50 19.02
C ILE A 72 3.90 -12.94 17.90
N LEU A 73 2.81 -12.19 17.72
CA LEU A 73 1.91 -12.29 16.59
C LEU A 73 1.99 -11.00 15.78
N TYR A 74 2.39 -11.12 14.52
CA TYR A 74 2.33 -10.04 13.56
C TYR A 74 1.29 -10.38 12.48
N GLN A 75 0.40 -9.43 12.18
CA GLN A 75 -0.64 -9.55 11.18
C GLN A 75 -0.59 -8.36 10.22
N PHE A 76 -1.01 -8.60 8.98
CA PHE A 76 -1.12 -7.56 7.97
C PHE A 76 -2.32 -7.83 7.06
N ASP A 77 -2.80 -6.78 6.40
CA ASP A 77 -3.89 -6.82 5.44
C ASP A 77 -3.33 -7.03 4.03
N PRO A 78 -3.53 -8.20 3.41
CA PRO A 78 -3.09 -8.42 2.05
C PRO A 78 -4.12 -7.87 1.05
N LEU A 79 -3.65 -7.07 0.10
CA LEU A 79 -4.43 -6.60 -1.04
C LEU A 79 -3.87 -7.24 -2.31
N PHE A 80 -4.71 -7.84 -3.15
CA PHE A 80 -4.27 -8.53 -4.37
C PHE A 80 -4.73 -7.78 -5.61
N LEU A 81 -3.79 -7.35 -6.45
CA LEU A 81 -4.13 -6.56 -7.64
C LEU A 81 -4.93 -7.35 -8.68
N ASN A 82 -4.88 -8.67 -8.68
CA ASN A 82 -5.74 -9.49 -9.55
C ASN A 82 -7.20 -9.60 -9.08
N GLU A 83 -7.48 -9.20 -7.84
CA GLU A 83 -8.84 -9.20 -7.28
C GLU A 83 -9.49 -7.81 -7.37
N VAL A 84 -8.71 -6.77 -7.67
CA VAL A 84 -9.26 -5.43 -7.88
C VAL A 84 -9.72 -5.30 -9.34
N GLN A 85 -11.03 -5.34 -9.55
CA GLN A 85 -11.63 -5.05 -10.86
C GLN A 85 -11.57 -3.55 -11.13
N GLN A 86 -10.55 -3.07 -11.85
CA GLN A 86 -10.43 -1.67 -12.27
C GLN A 86 -10.32 -1.49 -13.80
N GLU A 87 -10.43 -2.57 -14.58
CA GLU A 87 -10.27 -2.46 -16.04
C GLU A 87 -11.39 -1.61 -16.66
N GLU A 88 -12.64 -1.84 -16.25
CA GLU A 88 -13.80 -1.06 -16.70
C GLU A 88 -13.71 0.40 -16.25
N SER A 89 -13.36 0.65 -14.98
CA SER A 89 -13.21 2.02 -14.45
C SER A 89 -12.07 2.77 -15.15
N TYR A 90 -10.96 2.10 -15.46
CA TYR A 90 -9.86 2.70 -16.21
C TYR A 90 -10.29 3.11 -17.62
N LEU A 91 -10.98 2.22 -18.35
CA LEU A 91 -11.46 2.51 -19.71
C LEU A 91 -12.45 3.69 -19.71
N GLN A 92 -13.38 3.73 -18.75
CA GLN A 92 -14.32 4.83 -18.59
C GLN A 92 -13.61 6.17 -18.36
N ILE A 93 -12.55 6.19 -17.55
CA ILE A 93 -11.75 7.40 -17.30
C ILE A 93 -11.02 7.85 -18.58
N ILE A 94 -10.43 6.91 -19.31
CA ILE A 94 -9.75 7.23 -20.58
C ILE A 94 -10.73 7.80 -21.60
N ASP A 95 -11.94 7.24 -21.71
CA ASP A 95 -12.95 7.74 -22.63
C ASP A 95 -13.48 9.12 -22.22
N LYS A 96 -13.63 9.38 -20.91
CA LYS A 96 -13.96 10.71 -20.37
C LYS A 96 -12.90 11.76 -20.74
N ILE A 97 -11.61 11.43 -20.63
CA ILE A 97 -10.50 12.32 -21.05
C ILE A 97 -10.50 12.54 -22.56
N ARG A 98 -10.77 11.49 -23.36
CA ARG A 98 -10.83 11.60 -24.83
C ARG A 98 -11.95 12.54 -25.28
N GLN A 99 -13.12 12.46 -24.64
CA GLN A 99 -14.27 13.31 -24.96
C GLN A 99 -14.06 14.75 -24.50
N ASN A 100 -13.35 14.96 -23.39
CA ASN A 100 -12.99 16.28 -22.90
C ASN A 100 -11.58 16.27 -22.28
N PRO A 101 -10.54 16.67 -23.05
CA PRO A 101 -9.15 16.64 -22.58
C PRO A 101 -8.87 17.50 -21.33
N ASN A 102 -9.72 18.48 -21.04
CA ASN A 102 -9.59 19.38 -19.89
C ASN A 102 -10.49 18.98 -18.72
N VAL A 103 -11.09 17.78 -18.77
CA VAL A 103 -11.96 17.29 -17.71
C VAL A 103 -11.19 17.17 -16.40
N GLN A 104 -11.76 17.74 -15.34
CA GLN A 104 -11.22 17.54 -14.00
C GLN A 104 -11.57 16.13 -13.53
N LEU A 105 -10.54 15.33 -13.30
CA LEU A 105 -10.68 14.00 -12.72
C LEU A 105 -10.85 14.11 -11.20
N THR A 106 -11.69 13.27 -10.63
CA THR A 106 -11.77 13.05 -9.19
C THR A 106 -10.46 12.42 -8.69
N ASP A 107 -10.22 12.50 -7.39
CA ASP A 107 -9.02 11.90 -6.81
C ASP A 107 -9.00 10.38 -6.97
N ASP A 108 -10.15 9.71 -6.91
CA ASP A 108 -10.28 8.29 -7.18
C ASP A 108 -9.94 7.93 -8.64
N GLU A 109 -10.38 8.74 -9.60
CA GLU A 109 -10.05 8.54 -11.01
C GLU A 109 -8.55 8.72 -11.29
N LYS A 110 -7.93 9.74 -10.69
CA LYS A 110 -6.46 9.94 -10.77
C LYS A 110 -5.72 8.73 -10.20
N MET A 111 -6.23 8.18 -9.10
CA MET A 111 -5.66 7.00 -8.44
C MET A 111 -5.70 5.77 -9.33
N ILE A 112 -6.84 5.49 -9.97
CA ILE A 112 -6.98 4.36 -10.90
C ILE A 112 -5.94 4.46 -12.04
N ILE A 113 -5.74 5.65 -12.61
CA ILE A 113 -4.70 5.88 -13.62
C ILE A 113 -3.31 5.62 -13.04
N LEU A 114 -3.02 6.17 -11.86
CA LEU A 114 -1.72 6.05 -11.19
C LEU A 114 -1.35 4.60 -10.87
N TYR A 115 -2.34 3.78 -10.51
CA TYR A 115 -2.15 2.37 -10.22
C TYR A 115 -2.17 1.46 -11.47
N LYS A 116 -2.63 1.94 -12.63
CA LYS A 116 -2.70 1.14 -13.86
C LYS A 116 -1.39 0.38 -14.18
N PRO A 117 -0.19 0.97 -14.03
CA PRO A 117 1.06 0.25 -14.26
C PRO A 117 1.25 -0.98 -13.36
N LEU A 118 0.62 -1.01 -12.19
CA LEU A 118 0.76 -2.09 -11.20
C LEU A 118 -0.01 -3.34 -11.60
N PHE A 119 -1.14 -3.14 -12.28
CA PHE A 119 -1.96 -4.22 -12.82
C PHE A 119 -1.31 -4.88 -14.05
N ASN A 120 -0.30 -4.25 -14.64
CA ASN A 120 0.28 -4.69 -15.88
C ASN A 120 1.31 -5.81 -15.65
N ARG A 121 1.05 -7.00 -16.19
CA ARG A 121 1.88 -8.22 -16.00
C ARG A 121 3.31 -8.12 -16.56
N ARG A 122 3.66 -7.04 -17.29
CA ARG A 122 4.95 -6.88 -17.97
C ARG A 122 5.96 -6.15 -17.09
N LYS A 123 6.93 -6.94 -16.57
CA LYS A 123 8.01 -6.65 -15.61
C LYS A 123 8.92 -5.40 -15.79
N LYS A 124 8.66 -4.45 -16.71
CA LYS A 124 9.70 -3.49 -17.14
C LYS A 124 9.69 -2.06 -16.56
N LYS A 125 8.69 -1.63 -15.77
CA LYS A 125 8.69 -0.28 -15.16
C LYS A 125 8.29 -0.25 -13.68
N LEU A 126 8.92 -1.09 -12.86
CA LEU A 126 8.64 -1.15 -11.41
C LEU A 126 9.66 -0.34 -10.56
N LYS A 127 10.69 0.26 -11.16
CA LYS A 127 11.77 0.94 -10.41
C LYS A 127 11.39 2.31 -9.83
N GLU A 128 10.34 2.96 -10.33
CA GLU A 128 9.92 4.31 -9.91
C GLU A 128 8.71 4.30 -8.95
N MET A 129 8.14 3.11 -8.69
CA MET A 129 6.93 2.88 -7.89
C MET A 129 6.96 3.33 -6.41
N PRO A 130 8.07 3.16 -5.66
CA PRO A 130 8.13 3.53 -4.24
C PRO A 130 7.83 5.01 -3.99
N PHE A 131 7.98 5.85 -5.01
CA PHE A 131 7.73 7.29 -4.95
C PHE A 131 6.25 7.67 -5.05
N LEU A 132 5.41 6.83 -5.66
CA LEU A 132 4.00 7.14 -5.94
C LEU A 132 3.07 6.71 -4.80
N LEU A 133 3.43 5.67 -4.04
CA LEU A 133 2.68 5.18 -2.88
C LEU A 133 2.36 6.28 -1.82
N PRO A 134 3.24 7.26 -1.51
CA PRO A 134 2.91 8.37 -0.62
C PRO A 134 1.80 9.30 -1.10
N GLU A 135 1.78 9.65 -2.40
CA GLU A 135 0.77 10.53 -3.00
C GLU A 135 -0.59 9.84 -3.03
N ILE A 136 -0.55 8.54 -3.25
CA ILE A 136 -1.65 7.61 -3.15
C ILE A 136 -2.38 7.69 -1.80
N PHE A 137 -1.63 7.70 -0.69
CA PHE A 137 -2.25 7.75 0.63
C PHE A 137 -2.78 9.14 0.99
N LYS A 138 -2.26 10.23 0.38
CA LYS A 138 -2.75 11.59 0.63
C LYS A 138 -4.20 11.81 0.19
N ASN A 139 -4.67 11.12 -0.85
CA ASN A 139 -5.99 11.33 -1.43
C ASN A 139 -7.13 10.60 -0.69
N TYR A 140 -6.83 9.71 0.26
CA TYR A 140 -7.82 8.94 1.03
C TYR A 140 -8.30 9.63 2.33
N ARG A 141 -8.19 10.96 2.46
CA ARG A 141 -8.24 11.67 3.77
C ARG A 141 -7.31 11.06 4.82
N MET A 142 -6.24 10.45 4.35
CA MET A 142 -5.13 10.06 5.17
C MET A 142 -4.09 11.12 4.87
N ASN A 143 -3.65 11.89 5.87
CA ASN A 143 -2.64 12.92 5.68
C ASN A 143 -1.30 12.36 6.15
N PRO A 144 -0.63 11.51 5.34
CA PRO A 144 0.55 10.79 5.74
C PRO A 144 1.68 11.77 6.04
N LYS A 145 1.91 12.09 7.31
CA LYS A 145 3.19 12.66 7.71
C LYS A 145 4.22 11.55 7.59
N ARG A 146 5.20 11.74 6.70
CA ARG A 146 6.31 10.79 6.54
C ARG A 146 7.09 10.78 7.85
N CYS A 147 7.12 9.65 8.53
CA CYS A 147 7.97 9.47 9.70
C CYS A 147 9.43 9.40 9.21
N THR A 148 10.11 10.55 9.17
CA THR A 148 11.56 10.64 8.90
C THR A 148 12.38 10.10 10.05
#